data_AF-A0A7V1CMQ0-F1
#
_entry.id   AF-A0A7V1CMQ0-F1
#
_cell.length_a   1.000
_cell.length_b   1.000
_cell.length_c   1.000
_cell.angle_alpha   90.00
_cell.angle_beta   90.00
_cell.angle_gamma   90.00
#
_symmetry.space_group_name_H-M   'P 1'
#
loop_
_entity.id
_entity.type
_entity.pdbx_description
1 polymer ?
#
loop_
_entity_poly.entity_id
_entity_poly.type
_entity_poly.pdbx_seq_one_letter_code
_entity_poly.pdbx_strand_id
1 'polypeptide(L)'
;MVDIDRVGGVLMRIKLVLILILVFSSTALADYRETFEKEFVNKPWVGSKVVEEGVCVDCHTSDVMKPDYLGIPQEWKMSIHYENKVSCHDCHGGNPSDSAVSCGTPHSGFVGIPKYKEVPKMCGKCHIGILKQFNDSKHGKALMTSGRGPNCVTCHGSHKIQKANMNIINKVRCTRCHSYKRAKIMKQALFMTEKRISDINHSIRQLRSSGASTEKAKKMLFRTEAGFRTLFHSVDVSLVKGRTAGFSRKLDVIEGMIADIYKEIRFRKNFSAFLFLLFASLAISAYFIQKNNKN
;
A
#
# COMPACT_ATOMS: atom_id res chain seq x y z
N MET A 1 42.21 -55.60 29.49
CA MET A 1 41.37 -54.86 30.46
C MET A 1 41.11 -53.49 29.86
N VAL A 2 39.90 -53.25 29.35
CA VAL A 2 39.48 -51.91 28.92
C VAL A 2 39.04 -51.17 30.18
N ASP A 3 39.60 -49.99 30.37
CA ASP A 3 39.47 -49.13 31.55
C ASP A 3 38.02 -48.62 31.69
N ILE A 4 37.25 -49.30 32.56
CA ILE A 4 35.80 -49.08 32.78
C ILE A 4 35.54 -47.68 33.38
N ASP A 5 36.51 -47.11 34.10
CA ASP A 5 36.37 -45.81 34.75
C ASP A 5 36.36 -44.64 33.75
N ARG A 6 37.05 -44.79 32.62
CA ARG A 6 37.12 -43.76 31.58
C ARG A 6 35.79 -43.62 30.81
N VAL A 7 35.05 -44.71 30.65
CA VAL A 7 33.75 -44.73 29.95
C VAL A 7 32.64 -44.16 30.86
N GLY A 8 32.68 -44.46 32.17
CA GLY A 8 31.74 -43.91 33.15
C GLY A 8 31.81 -42.39 33.28
N GLY A 9 33.01 -41.82 33.30
CA GLY A 9 33.23 -40.37 33.37
C GLY A 9 32.72 -39.61 32.14
N VAL A 10 32.83 -40.20 30.95
CA VAL A 10 32.35 -39.59 29.69
C VAL A 10 30.81 -39.61 29.63
N LEU A 11 30.18 -40.73 30.00
CA LEU A 11 28.71 -40.84 30.07
C LEU A 11 28.09 -39.89 31.11
N MET A 12 28.75 -39.67 32.25
CA MET A 12 28.27 -38.75 33.28
C MET A 12 28.36 -37.29 32.82
N ARG A 13 29.44 -36.91 32.12
CA ARG A 13 29.60 -35.57 31.53
C ARG A 13 28.59 -35.31 30.41
N ILE A 14 28.29 -36.30 29.57
CA ILE A 14 27.28 -36.18 28.51
C ILE A 14 25.87 -36.01 29.11
N LYS A 15 25.53 -36.76 30.16
CA LYS A 15 24.23 -36.60 30.86
C LYS A 15 24.09 -35.24 31.53
N LEU A 16 25.14 -34.73 32.17
CA LEU A 16 25.15 -33.40 32.79
C LEU A 16 24.97 -32.28 31.75
N VAL A 17 25.65 -32.38 30.61
CA VAL A 17 25.51 -31.42 29.50
C VAL A 17 24.11 -31.46 28.89
N LEU A 18 23.54 -32.64 28.68
CA LEU A 18 22.17 -32.78 28.15
C LEU A 18 21.11 -32.24 29.11
N ILE A 19 21.26 -32.46 30.42
CA ILE A 19 20.36 -31.90 31.44
C ILE A 19 20.51 -30.37 31.51
N LEU A 20 21.73 -29.85 31.45
CA LEU A 20 21.97 -28.39 31.39
C LEU A 20 21.35 -27.76 30.13
N ILE A 21 21.46 -28.40 28.96
CA ILE A 21 20.85 -27.92 27.71
C ILE A 21 19.31 -27.97 27.79
N LEU A 22 18.74 -29.01 28.39
CA LEU A 22 17.28 -29.13 28.57
C LEU A 22 16.72 -28.13 29.59
N VAL A 23 17.45 -27.86 30.68
CA VAL A 23 17.06 -26.86 31.67
C VAL A 23 17.18 -25.44 31.09
N PHE A 24 18.27 -25.12 30.37
CA PHE A 24 18.44 -23.81 29.72
C PHE A 24 17.44 -23.56 28.58
N SER A 25 17.02 -24.58 27.85
CA SER A 25 16.01 -24.43 26.79
C SER A 25 14.60 -24.23 27.34
N SER A 26 14.29 -24.79 28.51
CA SER A 26 12.97 -24.62 29.15
C SER A 26 12.76 -23.23 29.76
N THR A 27 13.80 -22.62 30.34
CA THR A 27 13.71 -21.27 30.94
C THR A 27 13.78 -20.17 29.87
N ALA A 28 14.50 -20.40 28.77
CA ALA A 28 14.61 -19.45 27.67
C ALA A 28 13.31 -19.28 26.85
N LEU A 29 12.46 -20.32 26.75
CA LEU A 29 11.24 -20.26 25.94
C LEU A 29 10.08 -19.51 26.62
N ALA A 30 9.94 -19.63 27.95
CA ALA A 30 8.87 -18.98 28.69
C ALA A 30 9.11 -17.45 28.81
N ASP A 31 10.35 -17.07 29.14
CA ASP A 31 10.73 -15.67 29.32
C ASP A 31 10.77 -14.91 27.98
N TYR A 32 11.24 -15.56 26.90
CA TYR A 32 11.25 -14.96 25.57
C TYR A 32 9.84 -14.72 25.03
N ARG A 33 8.86 -15.59 25.32
CA ARG A 33 7.48 -15.40 24.81
C ARG A 33 6.79 -14.22 25.47
N GLU A 34 6.91 -14.08 26.79
CA GLU A 34 6.33 -12.95 27.51
C GLU A 34 7.03 -11.64 27.14
N THR A 35 8.36 -11.66 27.06
CA THR A 35 9.14 -10.48 26.62
C THR A 35 8.83 -10.12 25.16
N PHE A 36 8.62 -11.10 24.29
CA PHE A 36 8.23 -10.90 22.89
C PHE A 36 6.82 -10.30 22.76
N GLU A 37 5.83 -10.78 23.52
CA GLU A 37 4.49 -10.15 23.56
C GLU A 37 4.57 -8.70 24.07
N LYS A 38 5.32 -8.47 25.15
CA LYS A 38 5.46 -7.14 25.76
C LYS A 38 6.18 -6.14 24.87
N GLU A 39 7.23 -6.56 24.17
CA GLU A 39 8.07 -5.68 23.33
C GLU A 39 7.61 -5.58 21.87
N PHE A 40 6.97 -6.61 21.30
CA PHE A 40 6.65 -6.64 19.87
C PHE A 40 5.15 -6.69 19.54
N VAL A 41 4.30 -7.16 20.46
CA VAL A 41 2.84 -7.18 20.25
C VAL A 41 2.17 -5.94 20.86
N ASN A 42 2.63 -5.53 22.06
CA ASN A 42 2.02 -4.43 22.82
C ASN A 42 2.68 -3.06 22.65
N LYS A 43 3.89 -2.98 22.05
CA LYS A 43 4.54 -1.70 21.70
C LYS A 43 4.49 -1.46 20.18
N PRO A 44 4.16 -0.23 19.72
CA PRO A 44 4.26 0.12 18.31
C PRO A 44 5.70 -0.06 17.82
N TRP A 45 5.87 -0.68 16.65
CA TRP A 45 7.15 -1.02 16.03
C TRP A 45 8.10 0.20 15.96
N VAL A 46 9.29 0.09 16.55
CA VAL A 46 10.33 1.13 16.50
C VAL A 46 10.84 1.26 15.06
N GLY A 47 10.25 2.20 14.31
CA GLY A 47 10.54 2.43 12.90
C GLY A 47 9.31 2.81 12.07
N SER A 48 8.08 2.59 12.56
CA SER A 48 6.93 3.30 12.01
C SER A 48 7.07 4.77 12.39
N LYS A 49 7.10 5.67 11.40
CA LYS A 49 6.99 7.11 11.67
C LYS A 49 5.68 7.33 12.44
N VAL A 50 5.80 7.53 13.74
CA VAL A 50 4.71 7.93 14.63
C VAL A 50 4.23 9.27 14.08
N VAL A 51 3.10 9.26 13.39
CA VAL A 51 2.25 10.46 13.34
C VAL A 51 2.00 10.77 14.81
N GLU A 52 2.31 11.95 15.33
CA GLU A 52 1.90 12.32 16.70
C GLU A 52 0.42 11.97 16.80
N GLU A 53 0.11 10.89 17.53
CA GLU A 53 -1.19 10.21 17.36
C GLU A 53 -2.34 11.09 17.85
N GLY A 54 -1.99 12.17 18.55
CA GLY A 54 -2.84 13.28 18.89
C GLY A 54 -3.91 12.87 19.88
N VAL A 55 -4.58 13.87 20.42
CA VAL A 55 -5.66 13.71 21.39
C VAL A 55 -6.75 12.76 20.89
N CYS A 56 -6.96 12.68 19.57
CA CYS A 56 -7.95 11.80 18.96
C CYS A 56 -7.64 10.32 19.25
N VAL A 57 -6.39 9.88 19.06
CA VAL A 57 -6.03 8.48 19.30
C VAL A 57 -6.00 8.20 20.79
N ASP A 58 -5.42 9.09 21.59
CA ASP A 58 -5.35 8.92 23.06
C ASP A 58 -6.74 8.66 23.66
N CYS A 59 -7.72 9.49 23.28
CA CYS A 59 -9.11 9.32 23.70
C CYS A 59 -9.70 8.01 23.18
N HIS A 60 -9.50 7.69 21.90
CA HIS A 60 -10.02 6.44 21.30
C HIS A 60 -9.33 5.16 21.80
N THR A 61 -8.22 5.27 22.51
CA THR A 61 -7.55 4.13 23.19
C THR A 61 -7.77 4.12 24.71
N SER A 62 -8.44 5.13 25.25
CA SER A 62 -8.66 5.27 26.69
C SER A 62 -9.84 4.45 27.20
N ASP A 63 -9.82 4.14 28.49
CA ASP A 63 -10.88 3.36 29.18
C ASP A 63 -12.22 4.11 29.27
N VAL A 64 -12.25 5.41 28.99
CA VAL A 64 -13.50 6.20 28.95
C VAL A 64 -14.24 6.07 27.62
N MET A 65 -13.61 5.49 26.60
CA MET A 65 -14.21 5.31 25.28
C MET A 65 -15.11 4.08 25.23
N LYS A 66 -16.20 4.16 24.45
CA LYS A 66 -17.10 3.02 24.24
C LYS A 66 -16.36 1.86 23.55
N PRO A 67 -16.63 0.59 23.93
CA PRO A 67 -15.94 -0.57 23.36
C PRO A 67 -15.94 -0.64 21.83
N ASP A 68 -17.06 -0.27 21.20
CA ASP A 68 -17.23 -0.27 19.74
C ASP A 68 -16.27 0.68 19.01
N TYR A 69 -15.66 1.64 19.71
CA TYR A 69 -14.80 2.66 19.13
C TYR A 69 -13.31 2.45 19.42
N LEU A 70 -12.96 1.52 20.30
CA LEU A 70 -11.57 1.21 20.68
C LEU A 70 -10.76 0.62 19.51
N GLY A 71 -11.43 -0.07 18.58
CA GLY A 71 -10.79 -0.64 17.39
C GLY A 71 -10.46 0.37 16.29
N ILE A 72 -11.03 1.59 16.34
CA ILE A 72 -10.93 2.58 15.27
C ILE A 72 -9.49 3.01 14.97
N PRO A 73 -8.64 3.35 15.95
CA PRO A 73 -7.25 3.72 15.68
C PRO A 73 -6.49 2.62 14.95
N GLN A 74 -6.68 1.36 15.33
CA GLN A 74 -6.02 0.24 14.67
C GLN A 74 -6.53 0.02 13.25
N GLU A 75 -7.84 0.14 13.03
CA GLU A 75 -8.42 0.12 11.68
C GLU A 75 -7.86 1.22 10.79
N TRP A 76 -7.76 2.43 11.31
CA TRP A 76 -7.18 3.58 10.62
C TRP A 76 -5.70 3.35 10.27
N LYS A 77 -4.88 2.83 11.19
CA LYS A 77 -3.47 2.47 10.93
C LYS A 77 -3.31 1.47 9.78
N MET A 78 -4.32 0.64 9.51
CA MET A 78 -4.34 -0.31 8.38
C MET A 78 -4.89 0.29 7.07
N SER A 79 -5.20 1.59 7.03
CA SER A 79 -5.85 2.23 5.90
C SER A 79 -4.86 2.87 4.92
N ILE A 80 -5.31 3.04 3.67
CA ILE A 80 -4.56 3.84 2.69
C ILE A 80 -4.42 5.31 3.11
N HIS A 81 -5.30 5.80 3.97
CA HIS A 81 -5.24 7.16 4.48
C HIS A 81 -4.12 7.35 5.49
N TYR A 82 -3.87 6.37 6.37
CA TYR A 82 -2.70 6.36 7.25
C TYR A 82 -1.39 6.37 6.45
N GLU A 83 -1.28 5.51 5.43
CA GLU A 83 -0.12 5.49 4.52
C GLU A 83 0.14 6.85 3.84
N ASN A 84 -0.92 7.65 3.64
CA ASN A 84 -0.86 8.97 3.02
C ASN A 84 -0.96 10.13 4.03
N LYS A 85 -0.77 9.86 5.33
CA LYS A 85 -0.75 10.86 6.41
C LYS A 85 -2.05 11.67 6.55
N VAL A 86 -3.19 11.07 6.22
CA VAL A 86 -4.51 11.63 6.49
C VAL A 86 -4.96 11.12 7.86
N SER A 87 -5.11 12.02 8.81
CA SER A 87 -5.44 11.78 10.22
C SER A 87 -6.94 11.96 10.49
N CYS A 88 -7.37 11.64 11.72
CA CYS A 88 -8.76 11.62 12.14
C CYS A 88 -9.48 12.95 11.86
N HIS A 89 -8.83 14.05 12.25
CA HIS A 89 -9.32 15.42 12.14
C HIS A 89 -9.45 15.93 10.69
N ASP A 90 -8.70 15.38 9.73
CA ASP A 90 -8.86 15.75 8.31
C ASP A 90 -10.26 15.37 7.77
N CYS A 91 -10.82 14.28 8.29
CA CYS A 91 -12.18 13.83 7.96
C CYS A 91 -13.21 14.42 8.92
N HIS A 92 -12.99 14.19 10.22
CA HIS A 92 -13.96 14.46 11.28
C HIS A 92 -13.90 15.88 11.86
N GLY A 93 -12.86 16.67 11.57
CA GLY A 93 -12.63 17.97 12.22
C GLY A 93 -12.11 17.83 13.66
N GLY A 94 -12.23 18.90 14.44
CA GLY A 94 -11.63 19.00 15.78
C GLY A 94 -10.16 19.43 15.74
N ASN A 95 -9.54 19.55 16.93
CA ASN A 95 -8.15 19.98 17.08
C ASN A 95 -7.28 18.85 17.66
N PRO A 96 -6.39 18.22 16.87
CA PRO A 96 -5.61 17.06 17.31
C PRO A 96 -4.67 17.35 18.50
N SER A 97 -4.45 18.60 18.87
CA SER A 97 -3.58 19.02 19.97
C SER A 97 -4.34 19.51 21.21
N ASP A 98 -5.68 19.51 21.20
CA ASP A 98 -6.48 20.07 22.30
C ASP A 98 -7.69 19.17 22.61
N SER A 99 -7.69 18.58 23.81
CA SER A 99 -8.75 17.69 24.30
C SER A 99 -10.01 18.43 24.75
N ALA A 100 -9.92 19.68 25.18
CA ALA A 100 -11.09 20.47 25.52
C ALA A 100 -11.91 20.80 24.26
N VAL A 101 -11.23 21.05 23.15
CA VAL A 101 -11.83 21.34 21.84
C VAL A 101 -12.19 20.04 21.09
N SER A 102 -11.45 18.94 21.27
CA SER A 102 -11.70 17.68 20.55
C SER A 102 -12.71 16.73 21.21
N CYS A 103 -12.91 16.81 22.52
CA CYS A 103 -13.76 15.87 23.25
C CYS A 103 -15.12 16.45 23.69
N GLY A 104 -15.37 17.76 23.52
CA GLY A 104 -16.54 18.43 24.08
C GLY A 104 -17.31 19.27 23.06
N THR A 105 -18.44 18.74 22.59
CA THR A 105 -19.52 19.41 21.83
C THR A 105 -19.32 19.61 20.31
N PRO A 106 -20.42 19.65 19.51
CA PRO A 106 -20.37 19.97 18.07
C PRO A 106 -19.78 21.35 17.71
N HIS A 107 -19.52 22.22 18.70
CA HIS A 107 -19.20 23.63 18.50
C HIS A 107 -17.72 23.90 18.16
N SER A 108 -16.85 22.90 18.26
CA SER A 108 -15.43 22.98 17.92
C SER A 108 -15.07 22.41 16.54
N GLY A 109 -16.08 22.17 15.70
CA GLY A 109 -15.89 21.69 14.33
C GLY A 109 -15.69 20.17 14.19
N PHE A 110 -15.74 19.41 15.30
CA PHE A 110 -15.77 17.95 15.27
C PHE A 110 -17.18 17.45 14.92
N VAL A 111 -17.29 16.66 13.85
CA VAL A 111 -18.58 16.20 13.31
C VAL A 111 -19.04 14.83 13.83
N GLY A 112 -18.20 14.14 14.62
CA GLY A 112 -18.52 12.82 15.16
C GLY A 112 -18.82 11.80 14.05
N ILE A 113 -19.91 11.03 14.22
CA ILE A 113 -20.35 10.02 13.25
C ILE A 113 -21.24 10.70 12.20
N PRO A 114 -20.78 10.86 10.94
CA PRO A 114 -21.59 11.49 9.90
C PRO A 114 -22.81 10.65 9.56
N LYS A 115 -23.92 11.30 9.17
CA LYS A 115 -25.09 10.55 8.68
C LYS A 115 -24.73 9.79 7.41
N TYR A 116 -25.34 8.63 7.20
CA TYR A 116 -25.01 7.74 6.08
C TYR A 116 -25.08 8.43 4.69
N LYS A 117 -26.03 9.36 4.50
CA LYS A 117 -26.18 10.18 3.28
C LYS A 117 -25.12 11.29 3.14
N GLU A 118 -24.48 11.69 4.24
CA GLU A 118 -23.48 12.78 4.28
C GLU A 118 -22.05 12.26 4.04
N VAL A 119 -21.82 10.96 4.21
CA VAL A 119 -20.52 10.30 3.96
C VAL A 119 -19.90 10.68 2.59
N PRO A 120 -20.63 10.69 1.46
CA PRO A 120 -20.05 11.13 0.19
C PRO A 120 -19.48 12.56 0.23
N LYS A 121 -20.17 13.48 0.93
CA LYS A 121 -19.70 14.87 1.09
C LYS A 121 -18.39 14.92 1.87
N MET A 122 -18.23 14.09 2.91
CA MET A 122 -16.99 13.98 3.67
C MET A 122 -15.83 13.52 2.78
N CYS A 123 -16.01 12.42 2.02
CA CYS A 123 -14.98 11.93 1.10
C CYS A 123 -14.67 12.95 -0.01
N GLY A 124 -15.69 13.68 -0.46
CA GLY A 124 -15.59 14.68 -1.51
C GLY A 124 -14.87 15.97 -1.13
N LYS A 125 -14.53 16.20 0.15
CA LYS A 125 -13.64 17.30 0.57
C LYS A 125 -12.31 17.27 -0.20
N CYS A 126 -11.77 16.07 -0.40
CA CYS A 126 -10.55 15.84 -1.16
C CYS A 126 -10.82 15.15 -2.51
N HIS A 127 -11.76 14.20 -2.57
CA HIS A 127 -12.07 13.43 -3.77
C HIS A 127 -13.18 14.07 -4.63
N ILE A 128 -13.00 15.34 -5.00
CA ILE A 128 -14.04 16.16 -5.65
C ILE A 128 -14.52 15.55 -6.98
N GLY A 129 -13.58 15.13 -7.83
CA GLY A 129 -13.92 14.51 -9.13
C GLY A 129 -14.68 13.19 -8.99
N ILE A 130 -14.38 12.43 -7.93
CA ILE A 130 -15.05 11.17 -7.61
C ILE A 130 -16.46 11.44 -7.08
N LEU A 131 -16.61 12.41 -6.17
CA LEU A 131 -17.91 12.80 -5.62
C LEU A 131 -18.87 13.19 -6.76
N LYS A 132 -18.40 13.97 -7.72
CA LYS A 132 -19.21 14.34 -8.89
C LYS A 132 -19.73 13.11 -9.63
N GLN A 133 -18.84 12.19 -10.03
CA GLN A 133 -19.23 10.97 -10.74
C GLN A 133 -20.18 10.08 -9.92
N PHE A 134 -19.94 9.97 -8.61
CA PHE A 134 -20.79 9.20 -7.72
C PHE A 134 -22.19 9.80 -7.61
N ASN A 135 -22.32 11.12 -7.44
CA ASN A 135 -23.61 11.81 -7.36
C ASN A 135 -24.43 11.66 -8.65
N ASP A 136 -23.76 11.72 -9.81
CA ASP A 136 -24.41 11.55 -11.12
C ASP A 136 -24.81 10.09 -11.39
N SER A 137 -24.23 9.14 -10.66
CA SER A 137 -24.44 7.71 -10.82
C SER A 137 -25.79 7.22 -10.30
N LYS A 138 -26.18 6.01 -10.71
CA LYS A 138 -27.40 5.36 -10.18
C LYS A 138 -27.32 5.08 -8.67
N HIS A 139 -26.14 4.79 -8.14
CA HIS A 139 -25.94 4.56 -6.70
C HIS A 139 -26.09 5.86 -5.89
N GLY A 140 -25.45 6.94 -6.33
CA GLY A 140 -25.57 8.25 -5.68
C GLY A 140 -26.99 8.79 -5.75
N LYS A 141 -27.64 8.72 -6.92
CA LYS A 141 -29.05 9.10 -7.07
C LYS A 141 -29.95 8.32 -6.12
N ALA A 142 -29.83 6.99 -6.06
CA ALA A 142 -30.61 6.16 -5.15
C ALA A 142 -30.37 6.52 -3.68
N LEU A 143 -29.12 6.78 -3.28
CA LEU A 143 -28.79 7.21 -1.93
C LEU A 143 -29.44 8.56 -1.59
N MET A 144 -29.36 9.55 -2.49
CA MET A 144 -29.89 10.89 -2.24
C MET A 144 -31.42 10.89 -2.18
N THR A 145 -32.09 10.27 -3.17
CA THR A 145 -33.55 10.28 -3.27
C THR A 145 -34.22 9.37 -2.24
N SER A 146 -33.77 8.12 -2.13
CA SER A 146 -34.46 7.10 -1.31
C SER A 146 -33.76 6.78 0.00
N GLY A 147 -32.48 7.14 0.18
CA GLY A 147 -31.67 6.72 1.32
C GLY A 147 -31.22 5.26 1.31
N ARG A 148 -31.53 4.50 0.25
CA ARG A 148 -31.26 3.05 0.17
C ARG A 148 -30.09 2.67 -0.75
N GLY A 149 -29.34 3.65 -1.26
CA GLY A 149 -28.15 3.40 -2.10
C GLY A 149 -26.88 3.10 -1.28
N PRO A 150 -25.86 2.45 -1.87
CA PRO A 150 -24.56 2.34 -1.22
C PRO A 150 -23.86 3.72 -1.21
N ASN A 151 -22.96 3.93 -0.25
CA ASN A 151 -22.07 5.09 -0.22
C ASN A 151 -20.59 4.66 -0.35
N CYS A 152 -19.67 5.59 -0.18
CA CYS A 152 -18.22 5.37 -0.31
C CYS A 152 -17.72 4.22 0.58
N VAL A 153 -18.13 4.21 1.86
CA VAL A 153 -17.67 3.24 2.86
C VAL A 153 -18.24 1.84 2.63
N THR A 154 -19.33 1.71 1.87
CA THR A 154 -19.88 0.40 1.48
C THR A 154 -18.88 -0.42 0.65
N CYS A 155 -18.08 0.27 -0.18
CA CYS A 155 -17.09 -0.34 -1.07
C CYS A 155 -15.67 -0.22 -0.55
N HIS A 156 -15.32 0.91 0.07
CA HIS A 156 -13.95 1.19 0.50
C HIS A 156 -13.68 0.92 1.98
N GLY A 157 -14.69 0.76 2.83
CA GLY A 157 -14.53 0.77 4.29
C GLY A 157 -14.57 2.19 4.87
N SER A 158 -14.73 2.31 6.19
CA SER A 158 -14.88 3.59 6.92
C SER A 158 -13.59 4.05 7.58
N HIS A 159 -13.05 3.28 8.52
CA HIS A 159 -11.76 3.57 9.17
C HIS A 159 -10.64 2.72 8.58
N LYS A 160 -10.91 1.44 8.30
CA LYS A 160 -10.04 0.58 7.47
C LYS A 160 -10.24 0.84 5.97
N ILE A 161 -10.03 2.09 5.53
CA ILE A 161 -10.23 2.50 4.14
C ILE A 161 -9.22 1.78 3.24
N GLN A 162 -9.75 0.96 2.34
CA GLN A 162 -8.98 0.16 1.41
C GLN A 162 -8.62 0.96 0.16
N LYS A 163 -7.37 0.77 -0.32
CA LYS A 163 -6.93 1.27 -1.62
C LYS A 163 -7.88 0.81 -2.73
N ALA A 164 -8.31 1.75 -3.58
CA ALA A 164 -9.16 1.45 -4.72
C ALA A 164 -8.46 0.47 -5.67
N ASN A 165 -9.02 -0.73 -5.79
CA ASN A 165 -8.56 -1.78 -6.69
C ASN A 165 -9.73 -2.66 -7.14
N MET A 166 -9.52 -3.48 -8.17
CA MET A 166 -10.58 -4.29 -8.77
C MET A 166 -11.20 -5.36 -7.85
N ASN A 167 -10.55 -5.73 -6.75
CA ASN A 167 -11.06 -6.73 -5.81
C ASN A 167 -12.25 -6.22 -5.01
N ILE A 168 -12.45 -4.90 -4.96
CA ILE A 168 -13.66 -4.28 -4.41
C ILE A 168 -14.90 -4.71 -5.22
N ILE A 169 -14.74 -4.99 -6.52
CA ILE A 169 -15.81 -5.51 -7.38
C ILE A 169 -15.87 -7.03 -7.21
N ASN A 170 -16.59 -7.48 -6.21
CA ASN A 170 -16.73 -8.90 -5.89
C ASN A 170 -18.19 -9.28 -5.59
N LYS A 171 -18.46 -10.59 -5.60
CA LYS A 171 -19.79 -11.14 -5.39
C LYS A 171 -20.34 -10.68 -4.04
N VAL A 172 -19.59 -10.88 -2.96
CA VAL A 172 -19.99 -10.57 -1.57
C VAL A 172 -20.51 -9.15 -1.41
N ARG A 173 -19.78 -8.13 -1.88
CA ARG A 173 -20.18 -6.73 -1.73
C ARG A 173 -21.38 -6.37 -2.61
N CYS A 174 -21.35 -6.75 -3.89
CA CYS A 174 -22.37 -6.34 -4.84
C CYS A 174 -23.73 -7.05 -4.62
N THR A 175 -23.71 -8.31 -4.14
CA THR A 175 -24.95 -9.06 -3.88
C THR A 175 -25.70 -8.64 -2.64
N ARG A 176 -25.19 -7.68 -1.87
CA ARG A 176 -25.91 -7.08 -0.73
C ARG A 176 -27.18 -6.35 -1.15
N CYS A 177 -27.28 -5.92 -2.41
CA CYS A 177 -28.39 -5.11 -2.89
C CYS A 177 -28.97 -5.57 -4.23
N HIS A 178 -28.16 -6.14 -5.14
CA HIS A 178 -28.61 -6.56 -6.47
C HIS A 178 -27.82 -7.78 -6.99
N SER A 179 -28.26 -8.43 -8.06
CA SER A 179 -27.52 -9.57 -8.63
C SER A 179 -26.10 -9.21 -9.09
N TYR A 180 -25.17 -10.16 -9.06
CA TYR A 180 -23.77 -9.91 -9.42
C TYR A 180 -23.55 -9.68 -10.93
N LYS A 181 -24.54 -9.96 -11.78
CA LYS A 181 -24.40 -9.96 -13.25
C LYS A 181 -23.84 -8.65 -13.80
N ARG A 182 -24.41 -7.49 -13.40
CA ARG A 182 -23.96 -6.17 -13.88
C ARG A 182 -22.56 -5.81 -13.35
N ALA A 183 -22.27 -6.15 -12.10
CA ALA A 183 -20.96 -5.91 -11.49
C ALA A 183 -19.86 -6.75 -12.15
N LYS A 184 -20.15 -8.01 -12.53
CA LYS A 184 -19.22 -8.86 -13.30
C LYS A 184 -18.86 -8.22 -14.65
N ILE A 185 -19.85 -7.72 -15.39
CA ILE A 185 -19.63 -7.06 -16.69
C ILE A 185 -18.76 -5.80 -16.50
N MET A 186 -19.04 -5.00 -15.46
CA MET A 186 -18.22 -3.83 -15.13
C MET A 186 -16.77 -4.24 -14.83
N LYS A 187 -16.57 -5.26 -13.99
CA LYS A 187 -15.22 -5.77 -13.66
C LYS A 187 -14.46 -6.19 -14.92
N GLN A 188 -15.12 -6.90 -15.82
CA GLN A 188 -14.54 -7.32 -17.09
C GLN A 188 -14.18 -6.14 -17.99
N ALA A 189 -15.03 -5.10 -18.04
CA ALA A 189 -14.76 -3.90 -18.84
C ALA A 189 -13.53 -3.11 -18.34
N LEU A 190 -13.20 -3.20 -17.05
CA LEU A 190 -12.05 -2.53 -16.46
C LEU A 190 -10.76 -3.36 -16.53
N PHE A 191 -10.88 -4.68 -16.58
CA PHE A 191 -9.78 -5.62 -16.33
C PHE A 191 -8.55 -5.37 -17.19
N MET A 192 -8.73 -5.26 -18.51
CA MET A 192 -7.60 -5.10 -19.43
C MET A 192 -6.85 -3.79 -19.21
N THR A 193 -7.58 -2.68 -19.01
CA THR A 193 -6.96 -1.37 -18.78
C THR A 193 -6.25 -1.30 -17.42
N GLU A 194 -6.84 -1.85 -16.36
CA GLU A 194 -6.19 -1.93 -15.04
C GLU A 194 -4.95 -2.82 -15.07
N LYS A 195 -4.98 -3.93 -15.81
CA LYS A 195 -3.80 -4.78 -16.01
C LYS A 195 -2.67 -3.99 -16.68
N ARG A 196 -2.97 -3.28 -17.78
CA ARG A 196 -1.97 -2.44 -18.46
C ARG A 196 -1.39 -1.37 -17.55
N ILE A 197 -2.23 -0.66 -16.79
CA ILE A 197 -1.78 0.33 -15.79
C ILE A 197 -0.82 -0.31 -14.79
N SER A 198 -1.14 -1.50 -14.28
CA SER A 198 -0.28 -2.25 -13.35
C SER A 198 1.06 -2.63 -13.97
N ASP A 199 1.05 -3.13 -15.21
CA ASP A 199 2.25 -3.58 -15.94
C ASP A 199 3.19 -2.39 -16.22
N ILE A 200 2.65 -1.25 -16.67
CA ILE A 200 3.38 0.00 -16.88
C ILE A 200 3.98 0.49 -15.55
N ASN A 201 3.19 0.48 -14.47
CA ASN A 201 3.66 0.90 -13.15
C ASN A 201 4.81 0.01 -12.64
N HIS A 202 4.74 -1.30 -12.89
CA HIS A 202 5.84 -2.23 -12.59
C HIS A 202 7.10 -1.88 -13.38
N SER A 203 6.95 -1.62 -14.68
CA SER A 203 8.06 -1.26 -15.58
C SER A 203 8.75 0.04 -15.15
N ILE A 204 7.96 1.05 -14.76
CA ILE A 204 8.49 2.31 -14.22
C ILE A 204 9.28 2.07 -12.93
N ARG A 205 8.81 1.21 -12.03
CA ARG A 205 9.55 0.89 -10.79
C ARG A 205 10.89 0.21 -11.07
N GLN A 206 10.92 -0.74 -12.01
CA GLN A 206 12.16 -1.42 -12.42
C GLN A 206 13.17 -0.47 -13.07
N LEU A 207 12.70 0.44 -13.92
CA LEU A 207 13.53 1.48 -14.51
C LEU A 207 14.09 2.42 -13.45
N ARG A 208 13.25 2.81 -12.47
CA ARG A 208 13.69 3.67 -11.36
C ARG A 208 14.75 3.01 -10.49
N SER A 209 14.62 1.71 -10.18
CA SER A 209 15.67 0.98 -9.45
C SER A 209 16.97 0.84 -10.24
N SER A 210 16.93 1.02 -11.56
CA SER A 210 18.11 1.06 -12.43
C SER A 210 18.72 2.46 -12.57
N GLY A 211 18.24 3.45 -11.80
CA GLY A 211 18.72 4.84 -11.84
C GLY A 211 18.18 5.67 -13.02
N ALA A 212 17.21 5.16 -13.77
CA ALA A 212 16.66 5.86 -14.93
C ALA A 212 15.64 6.95 -14.51
N SER A 213 15.68 8.08 -15.22
CA SER A 213 14.68 9.14 -15.05
C SER A 213 13.34 8.69 -15.62
N THR A 214 12.34 8.51 -14.75
CA THR A 214 10.99 8.03 -15.12
C THR A 214 9.89 9.02 -14.75
N GLU A 215 10.25 10.21 -14.26
CA GLU A 215 9.29 11.16 -13.66
C GLU A 215 8.18 11.59 -14.63
N LYS A 216 8.50 11.79 -15.91
CA LYS A 216 7.51 12.16 -16.94
C LYS A 216 6.49 11.03 -17.16
N ALA A 217 6.98 9.80 -17.37
CA ALA A 217 6.13 8.62 -17.56
C ALA A 217 5.25 8.35 -16.33
N LYS A 218 5.83 8.45 -15.12
CA LYS A 218 5.13 8.27 -13.85
C LYS A 218 4.01 9.28 -13.65
N LYS A 219 4.26 10.57 -13.89
CA LYS A 219 3.24 11.63 -13.79
C LYS A 219 2.11 11.42 -14.80
N MET A 220 2.44 11.02 -16.03
CA MET A 220 1.45 10.76 -17.07
C MET A 220 0.59 9.53 -16.75
N LEU A 221 1.21 8.45 -16.25
CA LEU A 221 0.50 7.26 -15.80
C LEU A 221 -0.45 7.60 -14.65
N PHE A 222 0.01 8.32 -13.63
CA PHE A 222 -0.82 8.72 -12.50
C PHE A 222 -2.09 9.48 -12.94
N ARG A 223 -1.94 10.47 -13.83
CA ARG A 223 -3.09 11.22 -14.37
C ARG A 223 -4.04 10.33 -15.18
N THR A 224 -3.49 9.41 -15.96
CA THR A 224 -4.28 8.48 -16.79
C THR A 224 -5.04 7.48 -15.93
N GLU A 225 -4.39 6.89 -14.94
CA GLU A 225 -4.97 5.98 -13.95
C GLU A 225 -6.06 6.68 -13.13
N ALA A 226 -5.80 7.88 -12.60
CA ALA A 226 -6.78 8.65 -11.85
C ALA A 226 -8.02 8.97 -12.68
N GLY A 227 -7.82 9.41 -13.93
CA GLY A 227 -8.93 9.67 -14.86
C GLY A 227 -9.74 8.42 -15.18
N PHE A 228 -9.07 7.27 -15.39
CA PHE A 228 -9.75 6.02 -15.70
C PHE A 228 -10.57 5.51 -14.50
N ARG A 229 -9.97 5.48 -13.31
CA ARG A 229 -10.65 5.04 -12.08
C ARG A 229 -11.80 5.97 -11.65
N THR A 230 -11.73 7.24 -12.02
CA THR A 230 -12.85 8.17 -11.83
C THR A 230 -14.10 7.72 -12.59
N LEU A 231 -13.96 7.15 -13.80
CA LEU A 231 -15.11 6.67 -14.58
C LEU A 231 -15.88 5.54 -13.89
N PHE A 232 -15.20 4.67 -13.13
CA PHE A 232 -15.88 3.58 -12.42
C PHE A 232 -16.96 4.10 -11.45
N HIS A 233 -16.75 5.28 -10.87
CA HIS A 233 -17.70 5.87 -9.92
C HIS A 233 -19.00 6.35 -10.57
N SER A 234 -19.08 6.41 -11.89
CA SER A 234 -20.34 6.59 -12.63
C SER A 234 -21.24 5.33 -12.59
N VAL A 235 -20.67 4.15 -12.28
CA VAL A 235 -21.28 2.81 -12.39
C VAL A 235 -22.05 2.56 -13.71
N ASP A 236 -21.55 3.19 -14.79
CA ASP A 236 -22.08 3.06 -16.15
C ASP A 236 -21.11 2.27 -17.04
N VAL A 237 -21.53 1.05 -17.38
CA VAL A 237 -20.74 0.13 -18.22
C VAL A 237 -20.53 0.68 -19.63
N SER A 238 -21.55 1.33 -20.21
CA SER A 238 -21.50 1.86 -21.57
C SER A 238 -20.54 3.05 -21.64
N LEU A 239 -20.60 3.93 -20.63
CA LEU A 239 -19.66 5.05 -20.53
C LEU A 239 -18.21 4.57 -20.38
N VAL A 240 -17.97 3.58 -19.51
CA VAL A 240 -16.63 3.00 -19.31
C VAL A 240 -16.12 2.41 -20.62
N LYS A 241 -16.91 1.57 -21.30
CA LYS A 241 -16.53 0.98 -22.59
C LYS A 241 -16.24 2.06 -23.65
N GLY A 242 -17.12 3.05 -23.79
CA GLY A 242 -16.98 4.11 -24.78
C GLY A 242 -15.77 5.02 -24.55
N ARG A 243 -15.35 5.22 -23.29
CA ARG A 243 -14.18 6.05 -22.96
C ARG A 243 -12.86 5.27 -22.91
N THR A 244 -12.90 3.94 -22.81
CA THR A 244 -11.71 3.07 -22.65
C THR A 244 -10.69 3.23 -23.78
N ALA A 245 -11.13 3.42 -25.02
CA ALA A 245 -10.24 3.62 -26.17
C ALA A 245 -9.35 4.87 -25.99
N GLY A 246 -9.89 5.94 -25.42
CA GLY A 246 -9.13 7.17 -25.14
C GLY A 246 -8.04 6.96 -24.10
N PHE A 247 -8.29 6.14 -23.07
CA PHE A 247 -7.27 5.78 -22.08
C PHE A 247 -6.24 4.83 -22.65
N SER A 248 -6.66 3.86 -23.47
CA SER A 248 -5.76 2.92 -24.14
C SER A 248 -4.70 3.67 -24.96
N ARG A 249 -5.10 4.66 -25.78
CA ARG A 249 -4.15 5.51 -26.52
C ARG A 249 -3.16 6.25 -25.62
N LYS A 250 -3.59 6.74 -24.45
CA LYS A 250 -2.69 7.39 -23.49
C LYS A 250 -1.70 6.39 -22.89
N LEU A 251 -2.13 5.16 -22.62
CA LEU A 251 -1.26 4.10 -22.12
C LEU A 251 -0.24 3.67 -23.20
N ASP A 252 -0.65 3.59 -24.47
CA ASP A 252 0.25 3.29 -25.59
C ASP A 252 1.39 4.31 -25.67
N VAL A 253 1.09 5.61 -25.49
CA VAL A 253 2.11 6.68 -25.45
C VAL A 253 3.09 6.47 -24.29
N ILE A 254 2.59 6.10 -23.10
CA ILE A 254 3.45 5.88 -21.93
C ILE A 254 4.33 4.64 -22.13
N GLU A 255 3.79 3.57 -22.70
CA GLU A 255 4.54 2.36 -23.07
C GLU A 255 5.65 2.68 -24.07
N GLY A 256 5.37 3.53 -25.07
CA GLY A 256 6.37 4.04 -26.01
C GLY A 256 7.50 4.78 -25.29
N MET A 257 7.18 5.70 -24.38
CA MET A 257 8.18 6.41 -23.57
C MET A 257 9.04 5.45 -22.74
N ILE A 258 8.44 4.42 -22.15
CA ILE A 258 9.16 3.39 -21.38
C ILE A 258 10.10 2.59 -22.28
N ALA A 259 9.63 2.21 -23.48
CA ALA A 259 10.44 1.49 -24.45
C ALA A 259 11.66 2.29 -24.90
N ASP A 260 11.51 3.60 -25.10
CA ASP A 260 12.62 4.48 -25.47
C ASP A 260 13.65 4.61 -24.34
N ILE A 261 13.20 4.72 -23.08
CA ILE A 261 14.11 4.69 -21.91
C ILE A 261 14.88 3.36 -21.86
N TYR A 262 14.22 2.23 -22.10
CA TYR A 262 14.90 0.92 -22.15
C TYR A 262 15.94 0.85 -23.26
N LYS A 263 15.64 1.39 -24.46
CA LYS A 263 16.60 1.47 -25.57
C LYS A 263 17.81 2.32 -25.19
N GLU A 264 17.60 3.47 -24.57
CA GLU A 264 18.68 4.36 -24.12
C GLU A 264 19.59 3.67 -23.10
N ILE A 265 19.02 3.02 -22.08
CA ILE A 265 19.79 2.27 -21.07
C ILE A 265 20.58 1.14 -21.73
N ARG A 266 19.98 0.40 -22.65
CA ARG A 266 20.65 -0.69 -23.37
C ARG A 266 21.80 -0.15 -24.22
N PHE A 267 21.57 0.93 -24.94
CA PHE A 267 22.61 1.59 -25.74
C PHE A 267 23.78 2.02 -24.85
N ARG A 268 23.51 2.71 -23.73
CA ARG A 268 24.55 3.14 -22.78
C ARG A 268 25.36 1.96 -22.25
N LYS A 269 24.71 0.85 -21.87
CA LYS A 269 25.41 -0.36 -21.41
C LYS A 269 26.31 -0.96 -22.49
N ASN A 270 25.80 -1.11 -23.71
CA ASN A 270 26.56 -1.66 -24.82
C ASN A 270 27.73 -0.74 -25.21
N PHE A 271 27.50 0.57 -25.22
CA PHE A 271 28.52 1.56 -25.53
C PHE A 271 29.61 1.62 -24.45
N SER A 272 29.25 1.56 -23.17
CA SER A 272 30.22 1.47 -22.07
C SER A 272 31.02 0.17 -22.13
N ALA A 273 30.40 -0.97 -22.45
CA ALA A 273 31.10 -2.23 -22.64
C ALA A 273 32.08 -2.18 -23.83
N PHE A 274 31.66 -1.59 -24.95
CA PHE A 274 32.52 -1.37 -26.11
C PHE A 274 33.73 -0.48 -25.76
N LEU A 275 33.52 0.66 -25.11
CA LEU A 275 34.62 1.54 -24.68
C LEU A 275 35.57 0.83 -23.71
N PHE A 276 35.05 0.06 -22.76
CA PHE A 276 35.87 -0.72 -21.84
C PHE A 276 36.77 -1.73 -22.58
N LEU A 277 36.22 -2.48 -23.53
CA LEU A 277 36.98 -3.43 -24.34
C LEU A 277 38.03 -2.73 -25.21
N LEU A 278 37.70 -1.57 -25.79
CA LEU A 278 38.62 -0.76 -26.57
C LEU A 278 39.81 -0.30 -25.70
N PHE A 279 39.56 0.32 -24.54
CA PHE A 279 40.62 0.77 -23.65
C PHE A 279 41.46 -0.39 -23.07
N ALA A 280 40.83 -1.53 -22.76
CA ALA A 280 41.56 -2.72 -22.33
C ALA A 280 42.50 -3.24 -23.43
N SER A 281 42.03 -3.29 -24.69
CA SER A 281 42.86 -3.71 -25.82
C SER A 281 44.03 -2.77 -26.11
N LEU A 282 43.82 -1.46 -25.97
CA LEU A 282 44.87 -0.45 -26.09
C LEU A 282 45.91 -0.58 -24.97
N ALA A 283 45.46 -0.79 -23.73
CA ALA A 283 46.35 -0.99 -22.59
C ALA A 283 47.20 -2.26 -22.72
N ILE A 284 46.61 -3.36 -23.18
CA ILE A 284 47.33 -4.62 -23.45
C ILE A 284 48.37 -4.41 -24.55
N SER A 285 48.00 -3.77 -25.67
CA SER A 285 48.93 -3.46 -26.76
C SER A 285 50.10 -2.60 -26.29
N ALA A 286 49.83 -1.53 -25.52
CA ALA A 286 50.85 -0.66 -24.97
C ALA A 286 51.82 -1.41 -24.03
N TYR A 287 51.30 -2.32 -23.19
CA TYR A 287 52.11 -3.17 -22.32
C TYR A 287 53.07 -4.07 -23.11
N PHE A 288 52.60 -4.71 -24.19
CA PHE A 288 53.45 -5.54 -25.04
C PHE A 288 54.52 -4.74 -25.78
N ILE A 289 54.19 -3.56 -26.31
CA ILE A 289 55.17 -2.67 -26.96
C ILE A 289 56.25 -2.24 -25.95
N GLN A 290 55.87 -1.85 -24.74
CA GLN A 290 56.82 -1.45 -23.70
C GLN A 290 57.71 -2.61 -23.25
N LYS A 291 57.17 -3.83 -23.18
CA LYS A 291 57.94 -5.03 -22.86
C LYS A 291 58.95 -5.38 -23.96
N ASN A 292 58.57 -5.27 -25.22
CA ASN A 292 59.48 -5.54 -26.34
C ASN A 292 60.59 -4.50 -26.49
N ASN A 293 60.33 -3.23 -26.18
CA ASN A 293 61.36 -2.17 -26.24
C ASN A 293 62.39 -2.22 -25.09
N LYS A 294 62.19 -3.07 -24.08
CA LYS A 294 63.12 -3.25 -22.95
C LYS A 294 64.06 -4.45 -23.09
N ASN A 295 63.92 -5.23 -24.15
CA ASN A 295 64.82 -6.32 -24.54
C ASN A 295 65.65 -5.89 -25.75
#